data_AF-A0AAW6Y7Q3-F1
#
_entry.id   AF-A0AAW6Y7Q3-F1
#
_cell.length_a   1.000
_cell.length_b   1.000
_cell.length_c   1.000
_cell.angle_alpha   90.00
_cell.angle_beta   90.00
_cell.angle_gamma   90.00
#
_symmetry.space_group_name_H-M   'P 1'
#
loop_
_entity.id
_entity.type
_entity.pdbx_description
1 polymer ?
#
loop_
_entity_poly.entity_id
_entity_poly.type
_entity_poly.pdbx_seq_one_letter_code
_entity_poly.pdbx_strand_id
1 'polypeptide(L)'
;MNKNILYIFSLLITIVIFFIFEKNVIRKISFNYNKKEFLISDITNFNWDYVKLYIINTDFQKIVFYHKSKIVFEELIELDREGNVLPQYLFDSDLKNVEYYECDYKNGKMQLLKKEKSHFFDGYFYYYKPINCRPKLL
;
A
#
# COMPACT_ATOMS: atom_id res chain seq x y z
N MET A 1 1.18 -42.52 -21.03
CA MET A 1 0.49 -41.33 -20.47
C MET A 1 0.06 -40.45 -21.63
N ASN A 2 -1.24 -40.16 -21.77
CA ASN A 2 -1.74 -39.47 -22.96
C ASN A 2 -1.21 -38.01 -22.95
N LYS A 3 -0.60 -37.53 -24.04
CA LYS A 3 0.04 -36.20 -24.09
C LYS A 3 -0.94 -35.08 -23.70
N ASN A 4 -2.22 -35.24 -24.03
CA ASN A 4 -3.29 -34.31 -23.66
C ASN A 4 -3.55 -34.21 -22.15
N ILE A 5 -3.40 -35.31 -21.40
CA ILE A 5 -3.57 -35.30 -19.93
C ILE A 5 -2.44 -34.50 -19.27
N LEU A 6 -1.22 -34.64 -19.81
CA LEU A 6 -0.04 -33.91 -19.34
C LEU A 6 -0.17 -32.40 -19.58
N TYR A 7 -0.73 -32.01 -20.73
CA TYR A 7 -1.04 -30.61 -21.03
C TYR A 7 -2.11 -30.02 -20.11
N ILE A 8 -3.18 -30.76 -19.81
CA ILE A 8 -4.24 -30.30 -18.89
C ILE A 8 -3.69 -30.11 -17.47
N PHE A 9 -2.87 -31.05 -16.99
CA PHE A 9 -2.22 -30.92 -15.68
C PHE A 9 -1.25 -29.73 -15.63
N SER A 10 -0.45 -29.53 -16.68
CA SER A 10 0.45 -28.38 -16.80
C SER A 10 -0.33 -27.05 -16.77
N LEU A 11 -1.44 -26.98 -17.52
CA LEU A 11 -2.31 -25.80 -17.55
C LEU A 11 -2.95 -25.51 -16.18
N LEU A 12 -3.46 -26.54 -15.49
CA LEU A 12 -4.01 -26.42 -14.15
C LEU A 12 -2.97 -25.94 -13.13
N ILE A 13 -1.75 -26.48 -13.18
CA ILE A 13 -0.64 -26.02 -12.34
C ILE A 13 -0.33 -24.55 -12.63
N THR A 14 -0.29 -24.15 -13.89
CA THR A 14 -0.03 -22.76 -14.30
C THR A 14 -1.14 -21.82 -13.80
N ILE A 15 -2.41 -22.23 -13.87
CA ILE A 15 -3.56 -21.49 -13.34
C ILE A 15 -3.49 -21.36 -11.82
N VAL A 16 -3.18 -22.45 -11.11
CA VAL A 16 -3.02 -22.43 -9.64
C VAL A 16 -1.85 -21.55 -9.24
N ILE A 17 -0.72 -21.62 -9.95
CA ILE A 17 0.42 -20.72 -9.75
C ILE A 17 0.01 -19.27 -10.01
N PHE A 18 -0.74 -18.99 -11.08
CA PHE A 18 -1.27 -17.65 -11.37
C PHE A 18 -2.15 -17.11 -10.23
N PHE A 19 -3.09 -17.91 -9.70
CA PHE A 19 -3.88 -17.54 -8.52
C PHE A 19 -3.06 -17.42 -7.22
N ILE A 20 -1.97 -18.17 -7.09
CA ILE A 20 -1.01 -18.01 -5.99
C ILE A 20 -0.20 -16.72 -6.16
N PHE A 21 0.09 -16.27 -7.38
CA PHE A 21 0.82 -15.02 -7.65
C PHE A 21 -0.07 -13.76 -7.59
N GLU A 22 -1.39 -13.88 -7.76
CA GLU A 22 -2.36 -12.85 -7.32
C GLU A 22 -2.33 -12.59 -5.79
N LYS A 23 -1.57 -13.37 -5.00
CA LYS A 23 -1.64 -13.32 -3.53
C LYS A 23 -1.36 -11.97 -2.88
N ASN A 24 -0.62 -11.08 -3.52
CA ASN A 24 -0.27 -9.78 -2.92
C ASN A 24 -0.70 -8.62 -3.81
N VAL A 25 -1.96 -8.64 -4.27
CA VAL A 25 -2.55 -7.51 -4.98
C VAL A 25 -2.87 -6.43 -3.95
N ILE A 26 -2.28 -5.24 -4.13
CA ILE A 26 -2.88 -4.04 -3.54
C ILE A 26 -4.25 -3.91 -4.17
N ARG A 27 -5.29 -3.95 -3.34
CA ARG A 27 -6.59 -3.49 -3.77
C ARG A 27 -6.38 -2.01 -4.02
N LYS A 28 -6.27 -1.61 -5.30
CA LYS A 28 -6.09 -0.21 -5.72
C LYS A 28 -7.00 0.60 -4.84
N ILE A 29 -6.42 1.40 -3.95
CA ILE A 29 -7.16 1.98 -2.84
C ILE A 29 -8.23 2.85 -3.50
N SER A 30 -9.44 2.31 -3.58
CA SER A 30 -10.61 3.04 -4.02
C SER A 30 -11.11 3.62 -2.72
N PHE A 31 -10.54 4.76 -2.36
CA PHE A 31 -10.97 5.44 -1.17
C PHE A 31 -12.45 5.75 -1.36
N ASN A 32 -13.31 5.11 -0.57
CA ASN A 32 -14.67 5.59 -0.48
C ASN A 32 -14.57 6.94 0.21
N TYR A 33 -14.58 8.01 -0.59
CA TYR A 33 -14.33 9.38 -0.15
C TYR A 33 -15.33 9.87 0.92
N ASN A 34 -16.42 9.14 1.14
CA ASN A 34 -17.36 9.40 2.24
C ASN A 34 -16.85 8.90 3.60
N LYS A 35 -15.87 7.99 3.62
CA LYS A 35 -15.24 7.51 4.86
C LYS A 35 -14.07 8.43 5.22
N LYS A 36 -14.07 8.93 6.45
CA LYS A 36 -12.93 9.71 6.98
C LYS A 36 -11.74 8.85 7.38
N GLU A 37 -11.95 7.54 7.53
CA GLU A 37 -10.95 6.59 8.00
C GLU A 37 -11.08 5.25 7.29
N PHE A 38 -9.97 4.52 7.23
CA PHE A 38 -9.90 3.14 6.76
C PHE A 38 -8.85 2.35 7.52
N LEU A 39 -9.01 1.02 7.53
CA LEU A 39 -7.99 0.13 8.05
C LEU A 39 -6.90 -0.06 6.99
N ILE A 40 -5.63 -0.04 7.41
CA ILE A 40 -4.51 -0.29 6.50
C ILE A 40 -4.59 -1.73 5.94
N SER A 41 -5.18 -2.66 6.71
CA SER A 41 -5.44 -4.02 6.25
C SER A 41 -6.36 -4.07 5.02
N ASP A 42 -7.19 -3.05 4.78
CA ASP A 42 -8.10 -3.02 3.63
C ASP A 42 -7.37 -2.74 2.30
N ILE A 43 -6.12 -2.26 2.37
CA ILE A 43 -5.26 -1.96 1.20
C ILE A 43 -4.74 -3.25 0.56
N THR A 44 -4.50 -4.27 1.38
CA THR A 44 -3.83 -5.51 0.97
C THR A 44 -4.81 -6.68 1.03
N ASN A 45 -4.67 -7.66 0.14
CA ASN A 45 -5.44 -8.92 0.19
C ASN A 45 -4.75 -10.03 1.01
N PHE A 46 -3.67 -9.73 1.73
CA PHE A 46 -2.88 -10.68 2.51
C PHE A 46 -2.65 -10.17 3.94
N ASN A 47 -2.42 -11.13 4.86
CA ASN A 47 -2.07 -10.83 6.24
C ASN A 47 -0.59 -10.46 6.37
N TRP A 48 -0.31 -9.42 7.12
CA TRP A 48 1.02 -8.96 7.50
C TRP A 48 1.06 -8.75 9.02
N ASP A 49 2.25 -8.75 9.61
CA ASP A 49 2.43 -8.61 11.06
C ASP A 49 2.49 -7.13 11.48
N TYR A 50 3.29 -6.35 10.73
CA TYR A 50 3.37 -4.91 10.87
C TYR A 50 3.68 -4.24 9.53
N VAL A 51 3.35 -2.96 9.44
CA VAL A 51 3.62 -2.11 8.27
C VAL A 51 4.42 -0.89 8.73
N LYS A 52 5.41 -0.49 7.92
CA LYS A 52 6.17 0.74 8.09
C LYS A 52 5.75 1.76 7.06
N LEU A 53 5.33 2.93 7.52
CA LEU A 53 4.94 4.08 6.71
C LEU A 53 6.03 5.16 6.84
N TYR A 54 6.90 5.27 5.83
CA TYR A 54 8.05 6.18 5.88
C TYR A 54 7.68 7.58 5.37
N ILE A 55 8.02 8.60 6.18
CA ILE A 55 7.75 10.01 5.91
C ILE A 55 9.09 10.73 5.99
N ILE A 56 9.61 11.18 4.85
CA ILE A 56 10.98 11.71 4.79
C ILE A 56 10.98 13.25 4.78
N ASN A 57 9.96 13.94 4.24
CA ASN A 57 9.87 15.42 4.24
C ASN A 57 8.46 15.94 3.89
N THR A 58 7.46 15.81 4.78
CA THR A 58 6.01 16.10 4.56
C THR A 58 5.33 15.31 3.42
N ASP A 59 6.11 14.83 2.47
CA ASP A 59 5.72 13.90 1.43
C ASP A 59 6.05 12.48 1.87
N PHE A 60 5.07 11.60 1.67
CA PHE A 60 5.24 10.18 1.82
C PHE A 60 6.10 9.62 0.70
N GLN A 61 7.04 8.74 1.04
CA GLN A 61 7.93 8.19 0.03
C GLN A 61 7.85 6.67 -0.10
N LYS A 62 7.32 5.95 0.91
CA LYS A 62 7.41 4.48 0.94
C LYS A 62 6.50 3.79 1.97
N ILE A 63 5.73 2.79 1.54
CA ILE A 63 5.03 1.82 2.41
C ILE A 63 5.73 0.45 2.34
N VAL A 64 5.95 -0.20 3.48
CA VAL A 64 6.56 -1.54 3.53
C VAL A 64 5.80 -2.45 4.49
N PHE A 65 5.31 -3.57 4.00
CA PHE A 65 4.60 -4.58 4.79
C PHE A 65 5.53 -5.74 5.12
N TYR A 66 5.48 -6.19 6.37
CA TYR A 66 6.32 -7.27 6.88
C TYR A 66 5.49 -8.43 7.40
N HIS A 67 5.93 -9.65 7.12
CA HIS A 67 5.44 -10.87 7.75
C HIS A 67 6.63 -11.73 8.18
N LYS A 68 6.66 -12.14 9.44
CA LYS A 68 7.77 -12.85 10.09
C LYS A 68 9.12 -12.15 9.87
N SER A 69 9.12 -10.82 10.04
CA SER A 69 10.27 -9.93 9.81
C SER A 69 10.81 -9.91 8.37
N LYS A 70 10.09 -10.50 7.40
CA LYS A 70 10.44 -10.45 5.98
C LYS A 70 9.51 -9.47 5.27
N ILE A 71 10.07 -8.69 4.34
CA ILE A 71 9.29 -7.83 3.45
C ILE A 71 8.42 -8.74 2.58
N VAL A 72 7.11 -8.52 2.62
CA VAL A 72 6.14 -9.23 1.76
C VAL A 72 5.60 -8.32 0.66
N PHE A 73 5.69 -7.00 0.87
CA PHE A 73 5.32 -6.00 -0.11
C PHE A 73 6.00 -4.66 0.19
N GLU A 74 6.38 -3.95 -0.85
CA GLU A 74 7.01 -2.63 -0.80
C GLU A 74 6.54 -1.82 -2.01
N GLU A 75 6.07 -0.60 -1.79
CA GLU A 75 5.68 0.34 -2.85
C GLU A 75 6.43 1.65 -2.66
N LEU A 76 7.04 2.09 -3.75
CA LEU A 76 7.76 3.36 -3.90
C LEU A 76 6.94 4.27 -4.81
N ILE A 77 7.17 5.58 -4.72
CA ILE A 77 6.52 6.60 -5.55
C ILE A 77 6.55 6.19 -7.03
N GLU A 78 5.37 6.04 -7.65
CA GLU A 78 5.22 5.81 -9.08
C GLU A 78 5.25 7.14 -9.86
N LEU A 79 6.08 7.19 -10.90
CA LEU A 79 6.11 8.29 -11.88
C LEU A 79 5.41 7.83 -13.17
N ASP A 80 4.79 8.77 -13.89
CA ASP A 80 4.31 8.53 -15.24
C ASP A 80 5.49 8.48 -16.25
N ARG A 81 5.17 8.30 -17.54
CA ARG A 81 6.18 8.17 -18.60
C ARG A 81 6.92 9.48 -18.88
N GLU A 82 6.37 10.58 -18.39
CA GLU A 82 6.85 11.94 -18.52
C GLU A 82 7.64 12.37 -17.27
N GLY A 83 7.76 11.49 -16.26
CA GLY A 83 8.47 11.74 -15.01
C GLY A 83 7.66 12.54 -13.98
N ASN A 84 6.36 12.76 -14.21
CA ASN A 84 5.48 13.40 -13.24
C ASN A 84 5.02 12.39 -12.19
N VAL A 85 4.83 12.87 -10.96
CA VAL A 85 4.29 12.06 -9.87
C VAL A 85 2.84 11.70 -10.15
N LEU A 86 2.54 10.39 -10.21
CA LEU A 86 1.16 9.93 -10.29
C LEU A 86 0.40 10.28 -9.00
N PRO A 87 -0.92 10.54 -9.05
CA PRO A 87 -1.71 10.80 -7.85
C PRO A 87 -1.55 9.68 -6.82
N GLN A 88 -0.98 10.05 -5.67
CA GLN A 88 -0.65 9.14 -4.57
C GLN A 88 -1.25 9.61 -3.25
N TYR A 89 -1.21 8.70 -2.27
CA TYR A 89 -1.52 8.95 -0.88
C TYR A 89 -0.34 9.70 -0.26
N LEU A 90 -0.55 10.95 0.15
CA LEU A 90 0.45 11.71 0.89
C LEU A 90 0.20 11.53 2.38
N PHE A 91 1.27 11.36 3.14
CA PHE A 91 1.21 11.09 4.57
C PHE A 91 1.91 12.22 5.29
N ASP A 92 1.14 12.96 6.06
CA ASP A 92 1.63 14.13 6.79
C ASP A 92 1.93 13.76 8.25
N SER A 93 3.00 14.34 8.79
CA SER A 93 3.34 14.24 10.19
C SER A 93 3.58 15.63 10.76
N ASP A 94 2.70 16.02 11.68
CA ASP A 94 2.87 17.26 12.46
C ASP A 94 4.08 17.20 13.43
N LEU A 95 4.70 16.01 13.59
CA LEU A 95 5.76 15.76 14.56
C LEU A 95 7.13 15.87 13.89
N LYS A 96 7.90 16.89 14.29
CA LYS A 96 9.34 16.98 13.94
C LYS A 96 10.06 15.77 14.55
N ASN A 97 10.89 15.10 13.74
CA ASN A 97 11.68 13.91 14.12
C ASN A 97 10.89 12.59 14.16
N VAL A 98 10.00 12.35 13.19
CA VAL A 98 9.47 11.00 12.93
C VAL A 98 9.89 10.61 11.53
N GLU A 99 10.53 9.46 11.40
CA GLU A 99 10.97 8.96 10.08
C GLU A 99 10.00 7.93 9.52
N TYR A 100 9.38 7.11 10.39
CA TYR A 100 8.31 6.22 9.99
C TYR A 100 7.33 5.90 11.11
N TYR A 101 6.15 5.42 10.72
CA TYR A 101 5.16 4.84 11.64
C TYR A 101 5.11 3.34 11.49
N GLU A 102 5.07 2.62 12.60
CA GLU A 102 4.84 1.18 12.64
C GLU A 102 3.40 0.91 13.08
N CYS A 103 2.61 0.24 12.24
CA CYS A 103 1.21 -0.10 12.53
C CYS A 103 1.02 -1.61 12.59
N ASP A 104 0.10 -2.07 13.46
CA ASP A 104 -0.33 -3.47 13.50
C ASP A 104 -1.51 -3.74 12.55
N TYR A 105 -1.67 -5.00 12.15
CA TYR A 105 -2.68 -5.42 11.19
C TYR A 105 -4.12 -5.09 11.58
N LYS A 106 -4.45 -5.19 12.87
CA LYS A 106 -5.85 -5.12 13.33
C LYS A 106 -6.31 -3.69 13.60
N ASN A 107 -5.41 -2.84 14.09
CA ASN A 107 -5.79 -1.51 14.57
C ASN A 107 -5.22 -0.37 13.73
N GLY A 108 -4.20 -0.65 12.91
CA GLY A 108 -3.56 0.32 12.04
C GLY A 108 -4.56 0.95 11.09
N LYS A 109 -4.72 2.26 11.20
CA LYS A 109 -5.71 3.03 10.44
C LYS A 109 -5.06 4.24 9.83
N MET A 110 -5.70 4.73 8.80
CA MET A 110 -5.36 5.97 8.13
C MET A 110 -6.58 6.89 8.17
N GLN A 111 -6.37 8.12 8.59
CA GLN A 111 -7.40 9.16 8.67
C GLN A 111 -7.16 10.20 7.59
N LEU A 112 -8.19 10.54 6.80
CA LEU A 112 -8.13 11.60 5.81
C LEU A 112 -8.06 12.96 6.52
N LEU A 113 -6.98 13.70 6.27
CA LEU A 113 -6.80 15.07 6.73
C LEU A 113 -7.36 16.08 5.75
N LYS A 114 -6.95 15.95 4.48
CA LYS A 114 -7.20 16.95 3.44
C LYS A 114 -7.29 16.31 2.07
N LYS A 115 -8.09 16.92 1.21
CA LYS A 115 -8.14 16.65 -0.22
C LYS A 115 -7.79 17.94 -0.96
N GLU A 116 -6.84 17.87 -1.87
CA GLU A 116 -6.43 19.00 -2.70
C GLU A 116 -6.55 18.65 -4.17
N LYS A 117 -7.04 19.58 -4.99
CA LYS A 117 -7.04 19.40 -6.43
C LYS A 117 -5.63 19.64 -6.94
N SER A 118 -5.11 18.71 -7.74
CA SER A 118 -3.80 18.91 -8.39
C SER A 118 -3.88 20.07 -9.37
N HIS A 119 -2.85 20.91 -9.36
CA HIS A 119 -2.67 21.96 -10.36
C HIS A 119 -2.02 21.44 -11.65
N PHE A 120 -1.40 20.26 -11.61
CA PHE A 120 -0.59 19.71 -12.71
C PHE A 120 -1.30 18.65 -13.54
N PHE A 121 -2.32 17.99 -12.99
CA PHE A 121 -3.12 16.98 -13.69
C PHE A 121 -4.57 17.01 -13.22
N ASP A 122 -5.47 16.44 -14.03
CA ASP A 122 -6.89 16.32 -13.65
C ASP A 122 -7.07 15.21 -12.60
N GLY A 123 -6.85 15.56 -11.34
CA GLY A 123 -7.00 14.66 -10.21
C GLY A 123 -6.80 15.35 -8.87
N TYR A 124 -6.70 14.55 -7.81
CA TYR A 124 -6.62 15.04 -6.43
C TYR A 124 -5.48 14.37 -5.68
N PHE A 125 -4.81 15.14 -4.82
CA PHE A 125 -3.98 14.63 -3.75
C PHE A 125 -4.83 14.42 -2.50
N TYR A 126 -4.61 13.29 -1.84
CA TYR A 126 -5.28 12.95 -0.60
C TYR A 126 -4.23 12.80 0.49
N TYR A 127 -4.38 13.62 1.52
CA TYR A 127 -3.47 13.67 2.66
C TYR A 127 -4.06 12.86 3.79
N TYR A 128 -3.30 11.91 4.31
CA TYR A 128 -3.70 11.06 5.41
C TYR A 128 -2.73 11.14 6.58
N LYS A 129 -3.25 10.82 7.75
CA LYS A 129 -2.46 10.65 8.98
C LYS A 129 -2.61 9.22 9.48
N PRO A 130 -1.51 8.51 9.79
CA PRO A 130 -1.60 7.24 10.48
C PRO A 130 -2.13 7.45 11.90
N ILE A 131 -3.15 6.69 12.28
CA ILE A 131 -3.72 6.64 13.62
C ILE A 131 -3.62 5.22 14.17
N ASN A 132 -3.47 5.08 15.48
CA ASN A 132 -3.15 3.82 16.16
C ASN A 132 -1.84 3.17 15.68
N CYS A 133 -0.91 3.98 15.19
CA CYS A 133 0.44 3.56 14.80
C CYS A 133 1.47 4.17 15.75
N ARG A 134 2.61 3.50 15.91
CA ARG A 134 3.72 3.95 16.75
C ARG A 134 4.72 4.73 15.91
N PRO A 135 5.00 6.01 16.21
CA PRO A 135 6.08 6.73 15.55
C PRO A 135 7.44 6.13 15.94
N LYS A 136 8.37 6.12 15.00
CA LYS A 136 9.73 5.60 15.15
C LYS A 136 10.76 6.53 14.50
N LEU A 137 11.92 6.57 15.15
CA LEU A 137 13.18 7.10 14.66
C LEU A 137 14.08 5.90 14.31
N LEU A 138 14.83 5.96 13.21
CA LEU A 138 15.90 5.00 12.87
C LEU A 138 17.06 5.11 13.87
#